data_AF-A0A2V7YG93-F1
#
_entry.id   AF-A0A2V7YG93-F1
#
_cell.length_a   1.000
_cell.length_b   1.000
_cell.length_c   1.000
_cell.angle_alpha   90.00
_cell.angle_beta   90.00
_cell.angle_gamma   90.00
#
_symmetry.space_group_name_H-M   'P 1'
#
loop_
_entity.id
_entity.type
_entity.pdbx_description
1 polymer ?
#
loop_
_entity_poly.entity_id
_entity_poly.type
_entity_poly.pdbx_seq_one_letter_code
_entity_poly.pdbx_strand_id
1 'polypeptide(L)'
;MLFPADSKTPEPNFASPVLFLVTVLGRRTKQNLPFASGIRSSGKGRASSPIRSATLRIAALSANRTASAIRSAPQRKEMSMNSRKAVRLSVAVLLAIGGVPLAEAQLTRSWVASSGLDTNDCTRPTPCRTFGRAISVSNSGAEVVVMDSAGYGPFTINKPISIISPPAFHAAIAPTSGTAITISSGISGAVVIRGLYLNGQGATNGILQQGNNALIMENVVISGFTTGLNFDVGTTPRFIVTDSTIRNSSDGILWKGASPGRGVLERTRLENNTVRAFYINSGGTFSIRDSIVTEGSHGVFLDTLDPASVDLINSAVFNNDGIGIYASASGAGAVDVNLDHCLMSRNGSAIVAQSPIGASVIRVAQSLIANNNNGVSWGGAMASVISRGDNTLENNNSGNTFTSTYPAK
;
A
#
# COMPACT_ATOMS: atom_id res chain seq x y z
N MET A 1 70.90 -9.66 -23.67
CA MET A 1 71.59 -9.28 -22.41
C MET A 1 70.51 -9.07 -21.37
N LEU A 2 70.20 -10.12 -20.60
CA LEU A 2 70.65 -10.35 -19.21
C LEU A 2 69.84 -9.53 -18.18
N PHE A 3 68.89 -10.23 -17.52
CA PHE A 3 68.35 -9.94 -16.18
C PHE A 3 69.45 -10.12 -15.10
N PRO A 4 69.36 -9.55 -13.88
CA PRO A 4 68.53 -10.06 -12.74
C PRO A 4 68.02 -8.92 -11.80
N ALA A 5 67.33 -9.05 -10.66
CA ALA A 5 66.45 -10.01 -9.98
C ALA A 5 65.92 -9.31 -8.68
N ASP A 6 64.76 -9.76 -8.19
CA ASP A 6 64.28 -9.90 -6.79
C ASP A 6 64.60 -8.90 -5.66
N SER A 7 63.54 -8.47 -4.95
CA SER A 7 63.34 -8.71 -3.49
C SER A 7 61.90 -8.37 -3.09
N LYS A 8 61.03 -9.36 -2.83
CA LYS A 8 60.62 -9.90 -1.51
C LYS A 8 59.95 -8.91 -0.53
N THR A 9 58.72 -9.28 -0.16
CA THR A 9 57.81 -8.71 0.86
C THR A 9 58.34 -8.86 2.29
N PRO A 10 57.66 -8.26 3.30
CA PRO A 10 56.71 -9.09 4.04
C PRO A 10 55.39 -8.39 4.44
N GLU A 11 54.33 -9.20 4.51
CA GLU A 11 53.12 -8.97 5.30
C GLU A 11 53.43 -8.79 6.80
N PRO A 12 52.44 -8.33 7.58
CA PRO A 12 52.06 -9.13 8.74
C PRO A 12 50.55 -9.43 8.76
N ASN A 13 50.27 -10.72 8.96
CA ASN A 13 48.98 -11.30 9.27
C ASN A 13 48.84 -11.58 10.78
N PHE A 14 47.57 -11.66 11.23
CA PHE A 14 47.01 -12.25 12.46
C PHE A 14 46.93 -11.39 13.75
N ALA A 15 45.69 -11.07 14.17
CA ALA A 15 45.00 -11.82 15.24
C ALA A 15 43.55 -11.30 15.52
N SER A 16 42.59 -12.22 15.27
CA SER A 16 41.27 -12.53 15.85
C SER A 16 40.52 -11.65 16.89
N PRO A 17 39.17 -11.85 17.00
CA PRO A 17 38.22 -10.86 17.51
C PRO A 17 37.90 -11.00 19.01
N VAL A 18 37.63 -9.88 19.66
CA VAL A 18 37.13 -9.84 21.04
C VAL A 18 35.60 -9.88 21.05
N LEU A 19 35.12 -11.06 21.41
CA LEU A 19 33.83 -11.42 21.99
C LEU A 19 33.28 -10.35 22.96
N PHE A 20 32.15 -9.71 22.62
CA PHE A 20 31.34 -8.97 23.59
C PHE A 20 30.03 -9.70 23.89
N LEU A 21 29.87 -9.95 25.18
CA LEU A 21 28.92 -10.80 25.85
C LEU A 21 27.49 -10.23 25.79
N VAL A 22 26.56 -11.02 25.26
CA VAL A 22 25.12 -10.85 25.44
C VAL A 22 24.78 -11.03 26.92
N THR A 23 24.35 -9.97 27.60
CA THR A 23 23.70 -10.07 28.92
C THR A 23 22.22 -9.80 28.77
N VAL A 24 21.44 -10.88 28.79
CA VAL A 24 20.00 -10.86 29.02
C VAL A 24 19.77 -10.61 30.51
N LEU A 25 19.22 -9.44 30.86
CA LEU A 25 18.62 -9.21 32.17
C LEU A 25 17.15 -8.88 31.99
N GLY A 26 16.33 -9.91 32.14
CA GLY A 26 14.90 -9.75 32.38
C GLY A 26 14.68 -9.17 33.78
N ARG A 27 13.89 -8.10 33.87
CA ARG A 27 13.13 -7.77 35.08
C ARG A 27 11.72 -7.35 34.71
N ARG A 28 10.80 -8.30 34.88
CA ARG A 28 9.39 -8.03 35.11
C ARG A 28 9.26 -7.37 36.48
N THR A 29 8.63 -6.20 36.54
CA THR A 29 7.96 -5.72 37.75
C THR A 29 6.59 -5.19 37.38
N LYS A 30 5.58 -6.05 37.60
CA LYS A 30 4.23 -5.60 37.98
C LYS A 30 4.36 -4.88 39.32
N GLN A 31 3.67 -3.76 39.50
CA GLN A 31 3.05 -3.29 40.75
C GLN A 31 2.39 -1.94 40.45
N ASN A 32 1.06 -1.90 40.43
CA ASN A 32 0.17 -1.57 41.55
C ASN A 32 -0.22 -0.09 41.52
N LEU A 33 -1.43 0.15 41.00
CA LEU A 33 -2.24 1.34 41.25
C LEU A 33 -2.56 1.45 42.76
N PRO A 34 -2.58 2.66 43.32
CA PRO A 34 -3.41 2.93 44.48
C PRO A 34 -4.61 3.82 44.11
N PHE A 35 -5.78 3.28 44.45
CA PHE A 35 -6.99 4.00 44.81
C PHE A 35 -6.77 4.77 46.13
N ALA A 36 -7.28 6.01 46.21
CA ALA A 36 -7.95 6.65 47.36
C ALA A 36 -7.86 8.19 47.18
N SER A 37 -8.96 8.92 46.97
CA SER A 37 -10.03 9.26 47.93
C SER A 37 -9.64 10.35 48.94
N GLY A 38 -10.41 11.45 48.96
CA GLY A 38 -10.37 12.52 49.96
C GLY A 38 -10.51 13.92 49.33
N ILE A 39 -11.69 14.33 48.85
CA ILE A 39 -12.71 15.09 49.59
C ILE A 39 -12.15 16.34 50.33
N ARG A 40 -12.42 17.52 49.79
CA ARG A 40 -12.94 18.65 50.58
C ARG A 40 -13.79 19.60 49.73
N SER A 41 -14.97 19.85 50.27
CA SER A 41 -16.09 20.65 49.77
C SER A 41 -15.94 22.14 50.08
N SER A 42 -16.56 22.98 49.25
CA SER A 42 -17.44 24.13 49.62
C SER A 42 -17.55 25.02 48.37
N GLY A 43 -18.69 25.43 47.82
CA GLY A 43 -20.06 25.45 48.32
C GLY A 43 -20.68 26.82 48.00
N LYS A 44 -21.78 26.80 47.22
CA LYS A 44 -22.86 27.80 46.99
C LYS A 44 -23.11 27.92 45.48
N GLY A 45 -24.20 27.37 44.93
CA GLY A 45 -25.61 27.53 45.32
C GLY A 45 -26.20 28.54 44.34
N ARG A 46 -27.19 28.28 43.50
CA ARG A 46 -28.61 27.93 43.72
C ARG A 46 -29.22 28.06 42.29
N ALA A 47 -30.33 27.48 41.88
CA ALA A 47 -31.41 26.74 42.50
C ALA A 47 -32.09 25.94 41.37
N SER A 48 -32.47 24.69 41.64
CA SER A 48 -33.86 24.23 41.82
C SER A 48 -34.54 23.80 40.52
N SER A 49 -34.62 22.50 40.18
CA SER A 49 -35.46 21.45 40.81
C SER A 49 -36.90 21.48 40.25
N PRO A 50 -37.73 20.41 40.38
CA PRO A 50 -37.45 18.99 40.69
C PRO A 50 -38.27 17.97 39.81
N ILE A 51 -37.81 16.72 39.59
CA ILE A 51 -38.26 15.42 40.21
C ILE A 51 -39.59 14.90 39.64
N ARG A 52 -39.87 13.60 39.42
CA ARG A 52 -39.21 12.26 39.43
C ARG A 52 -40.25 11.35 38.75
N SER A 53 -39.87 10.43 37.86
CA SER A 53 -39.34 9.07 38.12
C SER A 53 -40.36 8.05 38.63
N ALA A 54 -40.54 7.02 37.78
CA ALA A 54 -40.78 5.60 38.03
C ALA A 54 -42.10 5.16 38.71
N THR A 55 -42.68 4.05 38.25
CA THR A 55 -42.51 2.72 38.88
C THR A 55 -43.20 1.62 38.05
N LEU A 56 -42.53 0.46 37.97
CA LEU A 56 -43.03 -0.82 37.48
C LEU A 56 -43.29 -1.73 38.70
N ARG A 57 -44.47 -2.36 38.86
CA ARG A 57 -44.67 -3.66 39.56
C ARG A 57 -46.13 -4.17 39.57
N ILE A 58 -46.30 -5.40 39.05
CA ILE A 58 -47.03 -6.60 39.53
C ILE A 58 -48.28 -6.45 40.43
N ALA A 59 -49.40 -7.07 40.01
CA ALA A 59 -50.48 -7.70 40.82
C ALA A 59 -51.38 -8.53 39.86
N ALA A 60 -52.20 -9.53 40.18
CA ALA A 60 -52.34 -10.58 41.21
C ALA A 60 -53.55 -11.44 40.77
N LEU A 61 -53.69 -12.64 41.34
CA LEU A 61 -54.70 -13.68 41.05
C LEU A 61 -56.18 -13.27 41.27
N SER A 62 -57.09 -13.95 40.54
CA SER A 62 -58.51 -14.19 40.87
C SER A 62 -59.08 -15.18 39.82
N ALA A 63 -59.97 -16.15 40.04
CA ALA A 63 -60.45 -16.95 41.16
C ALA A 63 -61.31 -18.08 40.51
N ASN A 64 -61.43 -19.21 41.20
CA ASN A 64 -62.18 -20.42 40.81
C ASN A 64 -63.71 -20.24 40.69
N ARG A 65 -64.33 -21.27 40.05
CA ARG A 65 -65.68 -21.90 40.23
C ARG A 65 -66.43 -21.97 38.88
N THR A 66 -67.14 -23.01 38.45
CA THR A 66 -67.73 -24.27 38.98
C THR A 66 -68.33 -24.99 37.75
N ALA A 67 -68.05 -26.27 37.50
CA ALA A 67 -68.87 -27.46 37.81
C ALA A 67 -70.07 -27.78 36.86
N SER A 68 -70.18 -29.09 36.57
CA SER A 68 -71.32 -29.89 36.07
C SER A 68 -71.61 -29.85 34.55
N ALA A 69 -71.35 -30.85 33.70
CA ALA A 69 -71.54 -32.32 33.71
C ALA A 69 -72.95 -32.80 33.32
N ILE A 70 -73.01 -33.65 32.26
CA ILE A 70 -73.69 -34.96 32.11
C ILE A 70 -74.49 -35.13 30.80
N ARG A 71 -74.01 -36.12 29.99
CA ARG A 71 -74.65 -37.15 29.11
C ARG A 71 -75.74 -36.70 28.10
N SER A 72 -75.84 -37.21 26.88
CA SER A 72 -75.90 -38.63 26.46
C SER A 72 -75.77 -38.79 24.93
N ALA A 73 -75.19 -39.93 24.48
CA ALA A 73 -75.22 -40.46 23.11
C ALA A 73 -76.58 -41.16 22.80
N PRO A 74 -76.81 -41.91 21.68
CA PRO A 74 -75.97 -42.28 20.53
C PRO A 74 -76.70 -42.38 19.14
N GLN A 75 -75.95 -42.88 18.13
CA GLN A 75 -76.37 -43.69 16.94
C GLN A 75 -76.50 -43.07 15.53
N ARG A 76 -75.45 -43.30 14.73
CA ARG A 76 -75.35 -44.13 13.49
C ARG A 76 -76.55 -44.21 12.51
N LYS A 77 -76.35 -43.74 11.27
CA LYS A 77 -76.86 -44.28 9.97
C LYS A 77 -76.06 -43.62 8.84
N GLU A 78 -75.13 -44.35 8.22
CA GLU A 78 -75.21 -45.01 6.90
C GLU A 78 -74.90 -44.11 5.68
N MET A 79 -74.02 -44.64 4.84
CA MET A 79 -73.51 -44.15 3.55
C MET A 79 -74.59 -44.08 2.46
N SER A 80 -74.50 -43.13 1.54
CA SER A 80 -74.58 -43.41 0.08
C SER A 80 -74.35 -42.15 -0.79
N MET A 81 -73.26 -42.22 -1.55
CA MET A 81 -72.95 -41.81 -2.94
C MET A 81 -73.77 -40.76 -3.74
N ASN A 82 -73.00 -40.08 -4.63
CA ASN A 82 -73.36 -39.33 -5.87
C ASN A 82 -73.61 -37.80 -5.69
N SER A 83 -73.09 -36.86 -6.49
CA SER A 83 -72.44 -36.91 -7.80
C SER A 83 -71.80 -35.55 -8.16
N ARG A 84 -70.70 -35.61 -8.92
CA ARG A 84 -70.27 -34.68 -10.01
C ARG A 84 -69.68 -33.28 -9.70
N LYS A 85 -68.55 -33.06 -10.39
CA LYS A 85 -67.87 -31.81 -10.81
C LYS A 85 -66.83 -31.21 -9.86
N ALA A 86 -65.56 -31.50 -10.12
CA ALA A 86 -64.56 -30.48 -10.47
C ALA A 86 -63.25 -31.17 -10.90
N VAL A 87 -63.11 -31.34 -12.21
CA VAL A 87 -61.84 -31.60 -12.89
C VAL A 87 -60.99 -30.32 -12.78
N ARG A 88 -59.71 -30.46 -12.42
CA ARG A 88 -58.52 -29.59 -12.70
C ARG A 88 -57.65 -29.41 -11.45
N LEU A 89 -56.78 -30.38 -11.14
CA LEU A 89 -55.65 -30.12 -10.24
C LEU A 89 -54.51 -31.15 -10.39
N SER A 90 -53.91 -31.32 -11.58
CA SER A 90 -52.78 -32.27 -11.70
C SER A 90 -51.80 -32.03 -12.88
N VAL A 91 -51.43 -30.79 -13.21
CA VAL A 91 -50.30 -30.56 -14.17
C VAL A 91 -49.35 -29.40 -13.78
N ALA A 92 -49.66 -28.57 -12.77
CA ALA A 92 -48.89 -27.36 -12.49
C ALA A 92 -47.70 -27.52 -11.49
N VAL A 93 -47.25 -28.74 -11.19
CA VAL A 93 -46.19 -28.98 -10.18
C VAL A 93 -44.87 -29.48 -10.77
N LEU A 94 -44.80 -29.80 -12.08
CA LEU A 94 -43.57 -30.29 -12.74
C LEU A 94 -42.83 -29.23 -13.59
N LEU A 95 -43.32 -27.99 -13.68
CA LEU A 95 -42.69 -26.90 -14.45
C LEU A 95 -42.02 -25.82 -13.59
N ALA A 96 -41.73 -26.11 -12.32
CA ALA A 96 -41.08 -25.18 -11.38
C ALA A 96 -39.66 -25.60 -10.97
N ILE A 97 -38.95 -26.35 -11.84
CA ILE A 97 -37.52 -26.69 -11.68
C ILE A 97 -36.66 -25.87 -12.67
N GLY A 98 -37.27 -24.99 -13.46
CA GLY A 98 -36.57 -24.16 -14.44
C GLY A 98 -35.85 -22.97 -13.80
N GLY A 99 -34.53 -23.09 -13.65
CA GLY A 99 -33.63 -21.94 -13.54
C GLY A 99 -33.23 -21.56 -12.12
N VAL A 100 -32.65 -22.49 -11.36
CA VAL A 100 -31.59 -22.03 -10.43
C VAL A 100 -30.51 -21.47 -11.34
N PRO A 101 -30.12 -20.18 -11.26
CA PRO A 101 -28.87 -19.79 -11.89
C PRO A 101 -27.82 -20.72 -11.27
N LEU A 102 -27.20 -21.54 -12.09
CA LEU A 102 -25.91 -22.11 -11.75
C LEU A 102 -25.06 -20.88 -11.46
N ALA A 103 -24.89 -20.57 -10.18
CA ALA A 103 -23.83 -19.68 -9.76
C ALA A 103 -22.57 -20.43 -10.21
N GLU A 104 -22.07 -20.07 -11.40
CA GLU A 104 -20.77 -20.56 -11.83
C GLU A 104 -19.84 -20.21 -10.70
N ALA A 105 -19.35 -21.24 -10.01
CA ALA A 105 -18.46 -21.09 -8.91
C ALA A 105 -17.17 -20.53 -9.49
N GLN A 106 -17.09 -19.20 -9.53
CA GLN A 106 -15.89 -18.47 -9.90
C GLN A 106 -14.73 -19.04 -9.07
N LEU A 107 -13.56 -19.11 -9.69
CA LEU A 107 -12.43 -19.79 -9.07
C LEU A 107 -11.83 -18.92 -7.97
N THR A 108 -11.53 -19.53 -6.81
CA THR A 108 -10.70 -18.90 -5.77
C THR A 108 -9.23 -18.86 -6.17
N ARG A 109 -8.82 -19.72 -7.11
CA ARG A 109 -7.51 -19.70 -7.76
C ARG A 109 -7.63 -20.12 -9.22
N SER A 110 -7.11 -19.31 -10.13
CA SER A 110 -6.97 -19.62 -11.54
C SER A 110 -5.49 -19.63 -11.96
N TRP A 111 -5.21 -20.18 -13.14
CA TRP A 111 -3.86 -20.42 -13.60
C TRP A 111 -3.66 -19.94 -15.03
N VAL A 112 -2.46 -19.40 -15.31
CA VAL A 112 -2.02 -19.05 -16.66
C VAL A 112 -0.75 -19.80 -17.02
N ALA A 113 -0.63 -20.17 -18.30
CA ALA A 113 0.53 -20.87 -18.85
C ALA A 113 0.83 -20.45 -20.30
N SER A 114 2.05 -20.68 -20.77
CA SER A 114 2.48 -20.44 -22.15
C SER A 114 1.69 -21.27 -23.15
N SER A 115 1.40 -22.53 -22.80
CA SER A 115 0.63 -23.49 -23.57
C SER A 115 -0.87 -23.50 -23.23
N GLY A 116 -1.33 -22.54 -22.42
CA GLY A 116 -2.74 -22.42 -22.05
C GLY A 116 -3.64 -22.01 -23.22
N LEU A 117 -4.95 -22.11 -23.02
CA LEU A 117 -5.98 -21.67 -23.98
C LEU A 117 -7.08 -20.91 -23.25
N ASP A 118 -7.54 -19.79 -23.80
CA ASP A 118 -8.56 -18.96 -23.13
C ASP A 118 -9.97 -19.54 -23.20
N THR A 119 -10.17 -20.60 -23.98
CA THR A 119 -11.38 -21.44 -23.94
C THR A 119 -11.41 -22.39 -22.74
N ASN A 120 -10.29 -22.56 -22.03
CA ASN A 120 -10.23 -23.40 -20.84
C ASN A 120 -10.93 -22.73 -19.65
N ASP A 121 -11.19 -23.54 -18.62
CA ASP A 121 -11.76 -23.10 -17.34
C ASP A 121 -10.73 -22.41 -16.44
N CYS A 122 -9.49 -22.21 -16.91
CA CYS A 122 -8.37 -21.63 -16.16
C CYS A 122 -8.01 -22.38 -14.85
N THR A 123 -8.29 -23.68 -14.80
CA THR A 123 -7.88 -24.54 -13.68
C THR A 123 -6.42 -24.98 -13.85
N ARG A 124 -5.82 -25.60 -12.83
CA ARG A 124 -4.42 -26.04 -12.91
C ARG A 124 -4.15 -27.05 -14.06
N PRO A 125 -5.01 -28.06 -14.32
CA PRO A 125 -4.82 -28.95 -15.48
C PRO A 125 -5.14 -28.30 -16.82
N THR A 126 -6.04 -27.30 -16.84
CA THR A 126 -6.46 -26.59 -18.05
C THR A 126 -6.25 -25.07 -17.88
N PRO A 127 -4.99 -24.60 -17.86
CA PRO A 127 -4.69 -23.18 -17.62
C PRO A 127 -5.09 -22.31 -18.80
N CYS A 128 -5.36 -21.04 -18.53
CA CYS A 128 -5.65 -20.04 -19.55
C CYS A 128 -4.36 -19.47 -20.16
N ARG A 129 -4.45 -18.88 -21.37
CA ARG A 129 -3.29 -18.25 -22.01
C ARG A 129 -3.06 -16.84 -21.46
N THR A 130 -4.14 -16.10 -21.22
CA THR A 130 -4.08 -14.68 -20.84
C THR A 130 -4.53 -14.43 -19.41
N PHE A 131 -3.93 -13.41 -18.78
CA PHE A 131 -4.37 -12.91 -17.47
C PHE A 131 -5.80 -12.37 -17.53
N GLY A 132 -6.18 -11.68 -18.62
CA GLY A 132 -7.53 -11.12 -18.76
C GLY A 132 -8.62 -12.19 -18.67
N ARG A 133 -8.43 -13.34 -19.34
CA ARG A 133 -9.35 -14.46 -19.22
C ARG A 133 -9.37 -15.05 -17.81
N ALA A 134 -8.21 -15.32 -17.22
CA ALA A 134 -8.11 -15.87 -15.88
C ALA A 134 -8.77 -14.97 -14.81
N ILE A 135 -8.59 -13.64 -14.90
CA ILE A 135 -9.26 -12.66 -14.02
C ILE A 135 -10.78 -12.71 -14.18
N SER A 136 -11.29 -12.88 -15.42
CA SER A 136 -12.72 -12.87 -15.69
C SER A 136 -13.47 -14.02 -14.99
N VAL A 137 -12.85 -15.20 -14.93
CA VAL A 137 -13.42 -16.41 -14.31
C VAL A 137 -13.09 -16.55 -12.81
N SER A 138 -12.27 -15.65 -12.28
CA SER A 138 -11.86 -15.67 -10.87
C SER A 138 -12.78 -14.82 -9.99
N ASN A 139 -12.95 -15.24 -8.73
CA ASN A 139 -13.66 -14.48 -7.71
C ASN A 139 -12.97 -13.14 -7.41
N SER A 140 -13.73 -12.20 -6.85
CA SER A 140 -13.13 -11.08 -6.10
C SER A 140 -12.33 -11.63 -4.91
N GLY A 141 -11.11 -11.14 -4.72
CA GLY A 141 -10.16 -11.60 -3.71
C GLY A 141 -9.40 -12.88 -4.08
N ALA A 142 -9.54 -13.40 -5.31
CA ALA A 142 -8.88 -14.62 -5.75
C ALA A 142 -7.39 -14.43 -6.08
N GLU A 143 -6.76 -15.53 -6.51
CA GLU A 143 -5.38 -15.55 -7.03
C GLU A 143 -5.36 -16.01 -8.49
N VAL A 144 -4.53 -15.37 -9.31
CA VAL A 144 -4.13 -15.84 -10.64
C VAL A 144 -2.65 -16.18 -10.59
N VAL A 145 -2.31 -17.45 -10.84
CA VAL A 145 -0.94 -17.96 -10.66
C VAL A 145 -0.32 -18.39 -11.98
N VAL A 146 0.91 -17.96 -12.22
CA VAL A 146 1.71 -18.35 -13.39
C VAL A 146 2.31 -19.75 -13.20
N MET A 147 2.23 -20.59 -14.24
CA MET A 147 2.73 -21.97 -14.22
C MET A 147 4.07 -22.18 -14.93
N ASP A 148 4.48 -21.26 -15.80
CA ASP A 148 5.71 -21.37 -16.58
C ASP A 148 6.29 -19.99 -16.94
N SER A 149 7.57 -19.96 -17.33
CA SER A 149 8.23 -18.75 -17.80
C SER A 149 7.78 -18.43 -19.23
N ALA A 150 7.23 -17.23 -19.45
CA ALA A 150 6.74 -16.83 -20.77
C ALA A 150 6.57 -15.31 -20.89
N GLY A 151 6.39 -14.87 -22.13
CA GLY A 151 5.78 -13.59 -22.44
C GLY A 151 4.26 -13.65 -22.31
N TYR A 152 3.69 -12.71 -21.57
CA TYR A 152 2.25 -12.49 -21.42
C TYR A 152 1.88 -11.09 -21.93
N GLY A 153 0.64 -10.96 -22.40
CA GLY A 153 0.12 -9.69 -22.90
C GLY A 153 -0.29 -8.73 -21.77
N PRO A 154 -0.44 -7.44 -22.09
CA PRO A 154 -1.06 -6.47 -21.19
C PRO A 154 -2.46 -6.88 -20.76
N PHE A 155 -2.88 -6.45 -19.57
CA PHE A 155 -4.20 -6.78 -19.05
C PHE A 155 -4.75 -5.74 -18.07
N THR A 156 -6.04 -5.88 -17.77
CA THR A 156 -6.76 -5.01 -16.85
C THR A 156 -7.25 -5.79 -15.64
N ILE A 157 -7.02 -5.25 -14.45
CA ILE A 157 -7.56 -5.71 -13.18
C ILE A 157 -8.77 -4.85 -12.86
N ASN A 158 -9.97 -5.46 -12.81
CA ASN A 158 -11.25 -4.80 -12.57
C ASN A 158 -11.94 -5.24 -11.27
N LYS A 159 -11.23 -6.02 -10.44
CA LYS A 159 -11.69 -6.53 -9.14
C LYS A 159 -10.47 -6.73 -8.23
N PRO A 160 -10.63 -6.75 -6.90
CA PRO A 160 -9.56 -7.13 -5.99
C PRO A 160 -9.06 -8.53 -6.36
N ILE A 161 -7.77 -8.68 -6.62
CA ILE A 161 -7.18 -9.96 -7.03
C ILE A 161 -5.67 -9.93 -6.84
N SER A 162 -5.07 -11.11 -6.64
CA SER A 162 -3.62 -11.27 -6.61
C SER A 162 -3.11 -11.88 -7.91
N ILE A 163 -2.15 -11.23 -8.56
CA ILE A 163 -1.43 -11.77 -9.73
C ILE A 163 -0.05 -12.20 -9.26
N ILE A 164 0.24 -13.50 -9.38
CA ILE A 164 1.41 -14.11 -8.76
C ILE A 164 2.23 -14.83 -9.81
N SER A 165 3.47 -14.39 -10.00
CA SER A 165 4.53 -15.20 -10.59
C SER A 165 5.41 -15.77 -9.47
N PRO A 166 5.36 -17.10 -9.25
CA PRO A 166 6.27 -17.77 -8.33
C PRO A 166 7.75 -17.50 -8.68
N PRO A 167 8.68 -17.45 -7.70
CA PRO A 167 10.09 -17.10 -7.94
C PRO A 167 10.83 -17.96 -8.97
N ALA A 168 10.33 -19.15 -9.29
CA ALA A 168 10.91 -20.06 -10.29
C ALA A 168 10.53 -19.68 -11.74
N PHE A 169 9.57 -18.78 -11.94
CA PHE A 169 9.04 -18.44 -13.24
C PHE A 169 9.31 -16.98 -13.58
N HIS A 170 9.63 -16.73 -14.85
CA HIS A 170 9.81 -15.39 -15.40
C HIS A 170 8.57 -15.03 -16.23
N ALA A 171 7.62 -14.36 -15.60
CA ALA A 171 6.42 -13.83 -16.26
C ALA A 171 6.67 -12.39 -16.74
N ALA A 172 6.99 -12.26 -18.03
CA ALA A 172 7.32 -10.98 -18.64
C ALA A 172 6.13 -10.37 -19.38
N ILE A 173 5.93 -9.06 -19.24
CA ILE A 173 4.93 -8.29 -19.96
C ILE A 173 5.66 -7.15 -20.68
N ALA A 174 5.67 -7.20 -22.01
CA ALA A 174 6.50 -6.33 -22.84
C ALA A 174 5.68 -5.55 -23.90
N PRO A 175 4.84 -4.60 -23.49
CA PRO A 175 4.06 -3.79 -24.42
C PRO A 175 4.96 -2.83 -25.22
N THR A 176 4.62 -2.63 -26.48
CA THR A 176 5.26 -1.64 -27.37
C THR A 176 4.54 -0.29 -27.37
N SER A 177 3.33 -0.21 -26.82
CA SER A 177 2.56 1.02 -26.66
C SER A 177 1.56 0.87 -25.49
N GLY A 178 0.98 1.99 -25.04
CA GLY A 178 -0.07 1.98 -24.02
C GLY A 178 0.42 1.62 -22.61
N THR A 179 -0.34 0.77 -21.91
CA THR A 179 -0.10 0.41 -20.50
C THR A 179 0.07 -1.10 -20.36
N ALA A 180 1.03 -1.56 -19.53
CA ALA A 180 1.24 -2.99 -19.28
C ALA A 180 0.14 -3.58 -18.37
N ILE A 181 -0.13 -2.96 -17.22
CA ILE A 181 -1.19 -3.36 -16.30
C ILE A 181 -2.04 -2.14 -15.93
N THR A 182 -3.34 -2.22 -16.20
CA THR A 182 -4.30 -1.21 -15.78
C THR A 182 -5.10 -1.71 -14.58
N ILE A 183 -5.18 -0.94 -13.51
CA ILE A 183 -6.06 -1.21 -12.37
C ILE A 183 -7.21 -0.21 -12.44
N SER A 184 -8.40 -0.72 -12.76
CA SER A 184 -9.58 0.09 -13.03
C SER A 184 -10.08 0.85 -11.81
N SER A 185 -10.82 1.93 -12.06
CA SER A 185 -11.59 2.63 -11.04
C SER A 185 -12.73 1.77 -10.50
N GLY A 186 -13.30 2.16 -9.35
CA GLY A 186 -14.46 1.49 -8.75
C GLY A 186 -14.17 0.16 -8.03
N ILE A 187 -12.91 -0.26 -7.96
CA ILE A 187 -12.50 -1.46 -7.22
C ILE A 187 -12.43 -1.16 -5.72
N SER A 188 -13.12 -1.96 -4.91
CA SER A 188 -13.05 -1.92 -3.45
C SER A 188 -12.35 -3.18 -2.92
N GLY A 189 -11.12 -3.04 -2.43
CA GLY A 189 -10.29 -4.14 -1.94
C GLY A 189 -8.90 -4.14 -2.56
N ALA A 190 -7.94 -4.84 -1.96
CA ALA A 190 -6.54 -4.79 -2.39
C ALA A 190 -6.29 -5.52 -3.72
N VAL A 191 -5.35 -5.00 -4.50
CA VAL A 191 -4.73 -5.68 -5.64
C VAL A 191 -3.29 -6.00 -5.26
N VAL A 192 -2.88 -7.25 -5.47
CA VAL A 192 -1.52 -7.71 -5.19
C VAL A 192 -0.85 -8.10 -6.51
N ILE A 193 0.37 -7.63 -6.73
CA ILE A 193 1.19 -8.02 -7.88
C ILE A 193 2.53 -8.49 -7.36
N ARG A 194 2.87 -9.76 -7.64
CA ARG A 194 4.10 -10.39 -7.15
C ARG A 194 4.90 -11.03 -8.27
N GLY A 195 6.20 -10.78 -8.30
CA GLY A 195 7.15 -11.52 -9.13
C GLY A 195 7.09 -11.21 -10.64
N LEU A 196 6.32 -10.21 -11.08
CA LEU A 196 6.19 -9.89 -12.50
C LEU A 196 7.37 -9.04 -13.00
N TYR A 197 7.72 -9.23 -14.27
CA TYR A 197 8.69 -8.40 -14.98
C TYR A 197 7.99 -7.58 -16.07
N LEU A 198 7.99 -6.26 -15.94
CA LEU A 198 7.39 -5.34 -16.90
C LEU A 198 8.50 -4.63 -17.69
N ASN A 199 8.45 -4.73 -19.03
CA ASN A 199 9.44 -4.13 -19.92
C ASN A 199 8.78 -3.25 -20.97
N GLY A 200 8.83 -1.93 -20.80
CA GLY A 200 8.35 -0.98 -21.79
C GLY A 200 9.25 -1.00 -23.03
N GLN A 201 8.65 -1.19 -24.20
CA GLN A 201 9.31 -1.15 -25.51
C GLN A 201 8.69 -0.02 -26.35
N GLY A 202 8.51 1.15 -25.74
CA GLY A 202 7.74 2.28 -26.28
C GLY A 202 6.39 2.51 -25.58
N ALA A 203 6.07 1.71 -24.56
CA ALA A 203 4.86 1.87 -23.77
C ALA A 203 4.93 3.05 -22.78
N THR A 204 3.77 3.62 -22.47
CA THR A 204 3.61 4.78 -21.60
C THR A 204 3.70 4.39 -20.13
N ASN A 205 2.89 3.42 -19.67
CA ASN A 205 2.82 3.07 -18.25
C ASN A 205 3.17 1.61 -18.00
N GLY A 206 3.97 1.33 -16.97
CA GLY A 206 4.14 -0.03 -16.46
C GLY A 206 2.86 -0.48 -15.76
N ILE A 207 2.53 0.20 -14.67
CA ILE A 207 1.25 0.04 -13.96
C ILE A 207 0.53 1.38 -13.92
N LEU A 208 -0.72 1.41 -14.38
CA LEU A 208 -1.61 2.56 -14.25
C LEU A 208 -2.70 2.23 -13.21
N GLN A 209 -2.63 2.90 -12.07
CA GLN A 209 -3.61 2.82 -11.00
C GLN A 209 -4.65 3.92 -11.18
N GLN A 210 -5.92 3.55 -11.41
CA GLN A 210 -7.06 4.46 -11.51
C GLN A 210 -8.11 4.23 -10.41
N GLY A 211 -7.94 3.18 -9.60
CA GLY A 211 -8.78 2.89 -8.45
C GLY A 211 -8.30 3.50 -7.14
N ASN A 212 -9.22 3.67 -6.19
CA ASN A 212 -8.91 4.08 -4.81
C ASN A 212 -8.40 2.89 -3.95
N ASN A 213 -8.17 1.73 -4.56
CA ASN A 213 -7.76 0.53 -3.84
C ASN A 213 -6.31 0.61 -3.34
N ALA A 214 -5.99 -0.37 -2.50
CA ALA A 214 -4.61 -0.66 -2.18
C ALA A 214 -3.94 -1.38 -3.34
N LEU A 215 -2.75 -0.92 -3.72
CA LEU A 215 -1.80 -1.67 -4.54
C LEU A 215 -0.68 -2.21 -3.65
N ILE A 216 -0.48 -3.52 -3.66
CA ILE A 216 0.63 -4.17 -2.96
C ILE A 216 1.51 -4.82 -4.02
N MET A 217 2.77 -4.40 -4.08
CA MET A 217 3.77 -4.90 -5.03
C MET A 217 4.93 -5.53 -4.26
N GLU A 218 5.28 -6.75 -4.64
CA GLU A 218 6.34 -7.52 -4.00
C GLU A 218 7.21 -8.18 -5.07
N ASN A 219 8.53 -7.95 -5.03
CA ASN A 219 9.46 -8.56 -5.99
C ASN A 219 9.09 -8.30 -7.46
N VAL A 220 8.65 -7.08 -7.77
CA VAL A 220 8.30 -6.67 -9.14
C VAL A 220 9.45 -5.89 -9.76
N VAL A 221 9.68 -6.08 -11.05
CA VAL A 221 10.59 -5.25 -11.83
C VAL A 221 9.80 -4.48 -12.88
N ILE A 222 9.97 -3.17 -12.93
CA ILE A 222 9.41 -2.28 -13.94
C ILE A 222 10.55 -1.55 -14.64
N SER A 223 10.63 -1.66 -15.96
CA SER A 223 11.73 -1.06 -16.74
C SER A 223 11.24 -0.48 -18.06
N GLY A 224 11.77 0.67 -18.49
CA GLY A 224 11.63 1.12 -19.89
C GLY A 224 10.33 1.85 -20.25
N PHE A 225 9.61 2.43 -19.28
CA PHE A 225 8.33 3.12 -19.53
C PHE A 225 8.48 4.64 -19.51
N THR A 226 7.52 5.40 -20.06
CA THR A 226 7.44 6.83 -19.75
C THR A 226 7.19 7.04 -18.26
N THR A 227 6.31 6.24 -17.66
CA THR A 227 6.06 6.21 -16.23
C THR A 227 6.01 4.77 -15.74
N GLY A 228 6.89 4.40 -14.82
CA GLY A 228 6.93 3.04 -14.29
C GLY A 228 5.63 2.69 -13.55
N LEU A 229 5.31 3.44 -12.50
CA LEU A 229 4.09 3.32 -11.72
C LEU A 229 3.36 4.66 -11.67
N ASN A 230 2.17 4.72 -12.27
CA ASN A 230 1.38 5.93 -12.41
C ASN A 230 0.09 5.84 -11.58
N PHE A 231 -0.04 6.69 -10.56
CA PHE A 231 -1.27 6.87 -9.82
C PHE A 231 -2.05 8.03 -10.43
N ASP A 232 -3.04 7.70 -11.28
CA ASP A 232 -3.92 8.67 -11.93
C ASP A 232 -5.32 8.62 -11.30
N VAL A 233 -5.39 9.15 -10.09
CA VAL A 233 -6.49 8.95 -9.15
C VAL A 233 -6.85 10.27 -8.47
N GLY A 234 -8.04 10.80 -8.75
CA GLY A 234 -8.58 11.96 -8.03
C GLY A 234 -9.06 11.65 -6.59
N THR A 235 -8.57 10.57 -5.99
CA THR A 235 -8.98 10.07 -4.66
C THR A 235 -7.75 9.72 -3.82
N THR A 236 -7.89 9.04 -2.69
CA THR A 236 -6.85 8.83 -1.67
C THR A 236 -6.34 7.37 -1.63
N PRO A 237 -5.74 6.84 -2.71
CA PRO A 237 -5.35 5.43 -2.72
C PRO A 237 -4.20 5.17 -1.75
N ARG A 238 -3.83 3.89 -1.66
CA ARG A 238 -2.62 3.49 -0.93
C ARG A 238 -1.77 2.54 -1.74
N PHE A 239 -0.46 2.63 -1.57
CA PHE A 239 0.44 1.60 -2.09
C PHE A 239 1.46 1.12 -1.07
N ILE A 240 1.91 -0.11 -1.26
CA ILE A 240 3.08 -0.68 -0.59
C ILE A 240 3.90 -1.35 -1.69
N VAL A 241 5.16 -0.96 -1.83
CA VAL A 241 6.11 -1.57 -2.75
C VAL A 241 7.29 -2.08 -1.93
N THR A 242 7.53 -3.39 -2.00
CA THR A 242 8.61 -4.06 -1.29
C THR A 242 9.49 -4.84 -2.26
N ASP A 243 10.79 -4.84 -1.99
CA ASP A 243 11.76 -5.70 -2.67
C ASP A 243 11.71 -5.60 -4.21
N SER A 244 11.42 -4.41 -4.73
CA SER A 244 11.11 -4.17 -6.13
C SER A 244 12.11 -3.22 -6.78
N THR A 245 12.16 -3.21 -8.10
CA THR A 245 13.02 -2.31 -8.88
C THR A 245 12.21 -1.58 -9.94
N ILE A 246 12.32 -0.25 -9.99
CA ILE A 246 11.73 0.59 -11.03
C ILE A 246 12.83 1.40 -11.68
N ARG A 247 13.09 1.14 -12.97
CA ARG A 247 14.27 1.68 -13.65
C ARG A 247 14.05 2.08 -15.09
N ASN A 248 15.02 2.79 -15.65
CA ASN A 248 15.07 3.13 -17.08
C ASN A 248 13.77 3.75 -17.59
N SER A 249 13.05 4.48 -16.73
CA SER A 249 11.78 5.12 -17.06
C SER A 249 11.94 6.63 -17.05
N SER A 250 11.05 7.41 -17.67
CA SER A 250 11.14 8.87 -17.51
C SER A 250 10.86 9.26 -16.06
N ASP A 251 9.64 8.99 -15.61
CA ASP A 251 9.33 8.98 -14.18
C ASP A 251 9.30 7.54 -13.67
N GLY A 252 9.95 7.26 -12.53
CA GLY A 252 9.87 5.95 -11.89
C GLY A 252 8.47 5.74 -11.30
N ILE A 253 8.12 6.58 -10.33
CA ILE A 253 6.78 6.63 -9.72
C ILE A 253 6.22 8.03 -9.90
N LEU A 254 5.02 8.15 -10.46
CA LEU A 254 4.24 9.38 -10.55
C LEU A 254 3.01 9.25 -9.66
N TRP A 255 2.93 10.10 -8.64
CA TRP A 255 1.81 10.18 -7.72
C TRP A 255 0.96 11.42 -7.99
N LYS A 256 -0.28 11.18 -8.43
CA LYS A 256 -1.34 12.21 -8.57
C LYS A 256 -2.55 11.91 -7.66
N GLY A 257 -2.37 11.11 -6.62
CA GLY A 257 -3.42 10.79 -5.65
C GLY A 257 -3.71 11.96 -4.70
N ALA A 258 -4.98 12.27 -4.47
CA ALA A 258 -5.37 13.32 -3.53
C ALA A 258 -4.84 13.06 -2.11
N SER A 259 -4.60 14.12 -1.36
CA SER A 259 -4.29 14.04 0.08
C SER A 259 -5.56 13.72 0.89
N PRO A 260 -5.53 12.86 1.94
CA PRO A 260 -4.37 12.16 2.51
C PRO A 260 -4.18 10.73 1.98
N GLY A 261 -3.91 10.56 0.69
CA GLY A 261 -3.42 9.29 0.16
C GLY A 261 -2.01 8.96 0.69
N ARG A 262 -1.62 7.68 0.64
CA ARG A 262 -0.39 7.22 1.31
C ARG A 262 0.40 6.18 0.54
N GLY A 263 1.71 6.13 0.73
CA GLY A 263 2.56 5.14 0.09
C GLY A 263 3.73 4.69 0.95
N VAL A 264 4.16 3.45 0.74
CA VAL A 264 5.37 2.90 1.37
C VAL A 264 6.26 2.29 0.30
N LEU A 265 7.53 2.66 0.31
CA LEU A 265 8.61 2.00 -0.41
C LEU A 265 9.57 1.39 0.63
N GLU A 266 9.77 0.08 0.56
CA GLU A 266 10.72 -0.61 1.44
C GLU A 266 11.63 -1.52 0.61
N ARG A 267 12.94 -1.51 0.86
CA ARG A 267 13.92 -2.32 0.10
C ARG A 267 13.75 -2.21 -1.42
N THR A 268 13.42 -1.01 -1.89
CA THR A 268 13.10 -0.74 -3.28
C THR A 268 14.20 0.08 -3.93
N ARG A 269 14.51 -0.20 -5.20
CA ARG A 269 15.50 0.53 -5.99
C ARG A 269 14.81 1.32 -7.10
N LEU A 270 14.97 2.64 -7.09
CA LEU A 270 14.60 3.53 -8.19
C LEU A 270 15.88 3.97 -8.89
N GLU A 271 16.10 3.51 -10.12
CA GLU A 271 17.41 3.61 -10.77
C GLU A 271 17.30 4.10 -12.20
N ASN A 272 18.19 5.01 -12.61
CA ASN A 272 18.27 5.47 -14.00
C ASN A 272 16.91 5.94 -14.55
N ASN A 273 16.19 6.70 -13.73
CA ASN A 273 14.95 7.35 -14.16
C ASN A 273 15.28 8.76 -14.68
N THR A 274 14.95 9.04 -15.94
CA THR A 274 15.55 10.15 -16.70
C THR A 274 14.92 11.51 -16.42
N VAL A 275 13.80 11.55 -15.70
CA VAL A 275 13.15 12.78 -15.20
C VAL A 275 13.14 12.75 -13.68
N ARG A 276 12.27 11.98 -13.03
CA ARG A 276 12.24 11.85 -11.56
C ARG A 276 12.08 10.41 -11.15
N ALA A 277 12.83 9.99 -10.14
CA ALA A 277 12.67 8.66 -9.57
C ALA A 277 11.31 8.50 -8.88
N PHE A 278 10.94 9.46 -8.03
CA PHE A 278 9.63 9.49 -7.39
C PHE A 278 9.08 10.91 -7.37
N TYR A 279 8.02 11.14 -8.14
CA TYR A 279 7.34 12.41 -8.23
C TYR A 279 6.00 12.41 -7.49
N ILE A 280 5.85 13.31 -6.54
CA ILE A 280 4.61 13.57 -5.79
C ILE A 280 4.07 14.92 -6.26
N ASN A 281 2.94 14.91 -6.99
CA ASN A 281 2.38 16.10 -7.63
C ASN A 281 1.16 16.71 -6.91
N SER A 282 0.39 15.91 -6.20
CA SER A 282 -0.87 16.35 -5.58
C SER A 282 -0.72 16.57 -4.07
N GLY A 283 -0.13 15.62 -3.35
CA GLY A 283 0.02 15.64 -1.88
C GLY A 283 -0.08 14.22 -1.31
N GLY A 284 -0.03 14.06 0.03
CA GLY A 284 -0.14 12.76 0.70
C GLY A 284 1.01 12.43 1.65
N THR A 285 1.02 11.23 2.22
CA THR A 285 2.05 10.81 3.21
C THR A 285 2.80 9.58 2.74
N PHE A 286 4.12 9.65 2.70
CA PHE A 286 4.95 8.57 2.18
C PHE A 286 6.09 8.21 3.13
N SER A 287 6.40 6.92 3.19
CA SER A 287 7.59 6.41 3.88
C SER A 287 8.48 5.69 2.87
N ILE A 288 9.76 6.03 2.86
CA ILE A 288 10.78 5.40 2.03
C ILE A 288 11.86 4.88 2.98
N ARG A 289 11.99 3.56 3.05
CA ARG A 289 12.85 2.90 4.02
C ARG A 289 13.76 1.88 3.38
N ASP A 290 15.01 1.81 3.84
CA ASP A 290 16.00 0.83 3.39
C ASP A 290 16.09 0.78 1.84
N SER A 291 15.92 1.92 1.19
CA SER A 291 15.70 2.03 -0.26
C SER A 291 16.77 2.90 -0.91
N ILE A 292 16.94 2.73 -2.23
CA ILE A 292 17.96 3.41 -3.01
C ILE A 292 17.32 4.17 -4.16
N VAL A 293 17.71 5.43 -4.32
CA VAL A 293 17.36 6.29 -5.45
C VAL A 293 18.63 6.80 -6.11
N THR A 294 18.92 6.35 -7.33
CA THR A 294 20.25 6.58 -7.92
C THR A 294 20.26 6.65 -9.44
N GLU A 295 21.34 7.23 -9.98
CA GLU A 295 21.66 7.23 -11.41
C GLU A 295 20.59 7.89 -12.30
N GLY A 296 19.66 8.65 -11.71
CA GLY A 296 18.60 9.35 -12.43
C GLY A 296 18.89 10.83 -12.64
N SER A 297 17.93 11.55 -13.21
CA SER A 297 18.00 13.01 -13.27
C SER A 297 17.66 13.62 -11.91
N HIS A 298 16.45 13.41 -11.40
CA HIS A 298 16.05 13.82 -10.06
C HIS A 298 15.64 12.63 -9.19
N GLY A 299 15.86 12.73 -7.88
CA GLY A 299 15.49 11.71 -6.90
C GLY A 299 14.03 11.79 -6.46
N VAL A 300 13.80 12.13 -5.19
CA VAL A 300 12.45 12.31 -4.63
C VAL A 300 12.03 13.76 -4.79
N PHE A 301 10.97 13.95 -5.57
CA PHE A 301 10.53 15.26 -6.04
C PHE A 301 9.09 15.51 -5.59
N LEU A 302 8.90 16.45 -4.68
CA LEU A 302 7.61 16.89 -4.22
C LEU A 302 7.37 18.29 -4.77
N ASP A 303 6.36 18.43 -5.62
CA ASP A 303 5.89 19.72 -6.10
C ASP A 303 4.36 19.69 -6.07
N THR A 304 3.83 20.12 -4.93
CA THR A 304 2.44 19.86 -4.57
C THR A 304 1.66 21.12 -4.26
N LEU A 305 0.37 21.07 -4.55
CA LEU A 305 -0.59 22.08 -4.11
C LEU A 305 -1.21 21.74 -2.75
N ASP A 306 -1.43 20.45 -2.48
CA ASP A 306 -1.94 19.96 -1.21
C ASP A 306 -0.80 19.57 -0.25
N PRO A 307 -1.09 19.40 1.06
CA PRO A 307 -0.08 18.99 2.02
C PRO A 307 0.56 17.65 1.66
N ALA A 308 1.88 17.60 1.76
CA ALA A 308 2.68 16.41 1.49
C ALA A 308 3.68 16.16 2.62
N SER A 309 3.86 14.90 2.99
CA SER A 309 4.88 14.51 3.95
C SER A 309 5.64 13.27 3.47
N VAL A 310 6.96 13.29 3.60
CA VAL A 310 7.83 12.16 3.26
C VAL A 310 8.81 11.90 4.40
N ASP A 311 8.82 10.67 4.89
CA ASP A 311 9.87 10.16 5.78
C ASP A 311 10.84 9.28 4.98
N LEU A 312 12.10 9.69 4.86
CA LEU A 312 13.19 8.88 4.34
C LEU A 312 14.05 8.37 5.49
N ILE A 313 14.17 7.05 5.60
CA ILE A 313 14.84 6.39 6.72
C ILE A 313 15.81 5.33 6.19
N ASN A 314 17.05 5.30 6.69
CA ASN A 314 18.07 4.30 6.30
C ASN A 314 18.21 4.16 4.77
N SER A 315 18.05 5.26 4.04
CA SER A 315 17.93 5.26 2.58
C SER A 315 19.01 6.13 1.95
N ALA A 316 19.33 5.84 0.70
CA ALA A 316 20.37 6.55 -0.03
C ALA A 316 19.82 7.20 -1.30
N VAL A 317 20.06 8.50 -1.48
CA VAL A 317 19.79 9.23 -2.72
C VAL A 317 21.10 9.80 -3.24
N PHE A 318 21.63 9.18 -4.30
CA PHE A 318 22.97 9.51 -4.76
C PHE A 318 23.16 9.36 -6.27
N ASN A 319 24.21 9.96 -6.83
CA ASN A 319 24.49 9.91 -8.27
C ASN A 319 23.31 10.36 -9.14
N ASN A 320 22.55 11.37 -8.72
CA ASN A 320 21.51 11.95 -9.57
C ASN A 320 22.02 13.26 -10.18
N ASP A 321 21.93 13.42 -11.50
CA ASP A 321 22.49 14.57 -12.20
C ASP A 321 21.91 15.91 -11.72
N GLY A 322 20.66 15.89 -11.29
CA GLY A 322 19.90 17.00 -10.75
C GLY A 322 19.73 16.95 -9.23
N ILE A 323 18.49 17.07 -8.77
CA ILE A 323 18.17 17.27 -7.35
C ILE A 323 17.87 15.92 -6.69
N GLY A 324 18.54 15.61 -5.57
CA GLY A 324 18.28 14.42 -4.76
C GLY A 324 16.91 14.47 -4.09
N ILE A 325 16.69 15.45 -3.21
CA ILE A 325 15.40 15.74 -2.56
C ILE A 325 14.95 17.15 -2.92
N TYR A 326 13.79 17.26 -3.55
CA TYR A 326 13.14 18.53 -3.83
C TYR A 326 11.80 18.60 -3.12
N ALA A 327 11.59 19.62 -2.29
CA ALA A 327 10.33 19.85 -1.58
C ALA A 327 9.80 21.25 -1.88
N SER A 328 8.82 21.36 -2.77
CA SER A 328 8.15 22.62 -3.12
C SER A 328 6.70 22.64 -2.67
N ALA A 329 6.37 23.60 -1.81
CA ALA A 329 5.02 23.90 -1.38
C ALA A 329 4.40 24.96 -2.32
N SER A 330 3.98 24.50 -3.50
CA SER A 330 3.45 25.34 -4.58
C SER A 330 1.99 25.77 -4.36
N GLY A 331 1.29 25.18 -3.38
CA GLY A 331 0.00 25.63 -2.87
C GLY A 331 0.06 26.00 -1.38
N ALA A 332 -1.10 26.29 -0.77
CA ALA A 332 -1.17 26.65 0.64
C ALA A 332 -0.87 25.48 1.60
N GLY A 333 -0.88 24.24 1.10
CA GLY A 333 -0.52 23.06 1.86
C GLY A 333 0.96 23.04 2.25
N ALA A 334 1.26 22.58 3.47
CA ALA A 334 2.63 22.43 3.92
C ALA A 334 3.28 21.18 3.32
N VAL A 335 4.57 21.28 2.99
CA VAL A 335 5.41 20.17 2.55
C VAL A 335 6.47 19.89 3.61
N ASP A 336 6.43 18.71 4.21
CA ASP A 336 7.36 18.27 5.24
C ASP A 336 8.17 17.07 4.77
N VAL A 337 9.49 17.14 4.84
CA VAL A 337 10.35 15.97 4.58
C VAL A 337 11.23 15.71 5.79
N ASN A 338 11.27 14.48 6.28
CA ASN A 338 12.18 14.07 7.35
C ASN A 338 13.20 13.08 6.78
N LEU A 339 14.48 13.34 7.02
CA LEU A 339 15.60 12.48 6.66
C LEU A 339 16.25 11.97 7.93
N ASP A 340 16.35 10.65 8.06
CA ASP A 340 16.94 9.98 9.22
C ASP A 340 17.86 8.83 8.78
N HIS A 341 19.13 8.85 9.20
CA HIS A 341 20.15 7.89 8.77
C HIS A 341 20.27 7.76 7.24
N CYS A 342 20.25 8.89 6.54
CA CYS A 342 20.30 8.91 5.08
C CYS A 342 21.67 9.27 4.52
N LEU A 343 21.94 8.78 3.30
CA LEU A 343 23.06 9.22 2.46
C LEU A 343 22.54 10.09 1.31
N MET A 344 23.00 11.33 1.23
CA MET A 344 22.71 12.28 0.15
C MET A 344 24.03 12.71 -0.51
N SER A 345 24.43 12.03 -1.59
CA SER A 345 25.78 12.22 -2.14
C SER A 345 25.87 12.23 -3.65
N ARG A 346 26.79 13.01 -4.22
CA ARG A 346 27.03 13.04 -5.68
C ARG A 346 25.76 13.37 -6.48
N ASN A 347 24.93 14.26 -5.93
CA ASN A 347 23.82 14.86 -6.65
C ASN A 347 24.19 16.25 -7.16
N GLY A 348 23.53 16.74 -8.21
CA GLY A 348 23.60 18.13 -8.64
C GLY A 348 23.19 19.10 -7.52
N SER A 349 22.11 18.82 -6.81
CA SER A 349 21.81 19.41 -5.50
C SER A 349 21.30 18.32 -4.57
N ALA A 350 21.80 18.23 -3.34
CA ALA A 350 21.37 17.17 -2.44
C ALA A 350 19.95 17.41 -1.94
N ILE A 351 19.70 18.59 -1.36
CA ILE A 351 18.44 18.94 -0.70
C ILE A 351 18.03 20.36 -1.09
N VAL A 352 16.79 20.52 -1.56
CA VAL A 352 16.21 21.81 -1.95
C VAL A 352 14.81 21.95 -1.36
N ALA A 353 14.61 22.99 -0.53
CA ALA A 353 13.28 23.39 -0.05
C ALA A 353 12.80 24.67 -0.75
N GLN A 354 11.58 24.68 -1.28
CA GLN A 354 10.97 25.88 -1.86
C GLN A 354 9.60 26.15 -1.26
N SER A 355 9.34 27.42 -0.92
CA SER A 355 8.05 27.89 -0.41
C SER A 355 7.48 29.00 -1.32
N PRO A 356 7.05 28.69 -2.56
CA PRO A 356 6.37 29.67 -3.39
C PRO A 356 5.09 30.21 -2.73
N ILE A 357 4.35 29.32 -2.05
CA ILE A 357 3.10 29.67 -1.36
C ILE A 357 3.09 29.14 0.08
N GLY A 358 3.17 27.81 0.25
CA GLY A 358 3.05 27.14 1.55
C GLY A 358 4.39 26.94 2.25
N ALA A 359 4.36 26.46 3.49
CA ALA A 359 5.58 26.11 4.22
C ALA A 359 6.26 24.88 3.59
N SER A 360 7.59 24.93 3.41
CA SER A 360 8.38 23.78 3.02
C SER A 360 9.50 23.57 4.03
N VAL A 361 9.44 22.47 4.78
CA VAL A 361 10.36 22.18 5.87
C VAL A 361 10.99 20.82 5.67
N ILE A 362 12.31 20.80 5.54
CA ILE A 362 13.10 19.56 5.50
C ILE A 362 13.86 19.44 6.81
N ARG A 363 13.66 18.35 7.54
CA ARG A 363 14.34 18.04 8.80
C ARG A 363 15.34 16.94 8.56
N VAL A 364 16.57 17.13 9.04
CA VAL A 364 17.65 16.18 8.81
C VAL A 364 18.25 15.75 10.14
N ALA A 365 18.35 14.45 10.37
CA ALA A 365 19.01 13.84 11.52
C ALA A 365 19.93 12.68 11.08
N GLN A 366 21.06 12.53 11.77
CA GLN A 366 21.98 11.39 11.64
C GLN A 366 22.38 11.05 10.19
N SER A 367 22.41 12.04 9.31
CA SER A 367 22.57 11.84 7.86
C SER A 367 23.89 12.42 7.33
N LEU A 368 24.38 11.84 6.24
CA LEU A 368 25.55 12.32 5.50
C LEU A 368 25.11 13.03 4.22
N ILE A 369 25.42 14.32 4.10
CA ILE A 369 25.21 15.14 2.90
C ILE A 369 26.57 15.59 2.39
N ALA A 370 27.11 14.90 1.38
CA ALA A 370 28.47 15.16 0.92
C ALA A 370 28.72 14.94 -0.56
N ASN A 371 29.72 15.60 -1.11
CA ASN A 371 30.14 15.45 -2.52
C ASN A 371 29.04 15.83 -3.52
N ASN A 372 28.15 16.75 -3.17
CA ASN A 372 27.15 17.30 -4.09
C ASN A 372 27.66 18.60 -4.70
N ASN A 373 27.15 18.99 -5.87
CA ASN A 373 27.47 20.32 -6.40
C ASN A 373 26.86 21.43 -5.53
N ASN A 374 25.69 21.18 -4.94
CA ASN A 374 25.13 21.99 -3.86
C ASN A 374 24.58 21.07 -2.75
N GLY A 375 24.98 21.28 -1.50
CA GLY A 375 24.53 20.46 -0.38
C GLY A 375 23.07 20.75 -0.02
N VAL A 376 22.84 21.90 0.58
CA VAL A 376 21.55 22.38 1.07
C VAL A 376 21.19 23.72 0.43
N SER A 377 19.98 23.82 -0.09
CA SER A 377 19.41 25.05 -0.65
C SER A 377 17.98 25.27 -0.18
N TRP A 378 17.58 26.52 -0.05
CA TRP A 378 16.20 26.90 0.25
C TRP A 378 15.81 28.20 -0.48
N GLY A 379 14.51 28.38 -0.74
CA GLY A 379 14.00 29.59 -1.40
C GLY A 379 12.57 29.92 -0.99
N GLY A 380 12.32 31.18 -0.65
CA GLY A 380 11.04 31.68 -0.15
C GLY A 380 11.00 31.82 1.38
N ALA A 381 10.05 32.62 1.88
CA ALA A 381 10.02 33.07 3.28
C ALA A 381 9.71 31.95 4.30
N MET A 382 9.10 30.85 3.86
CA MET A 382 8.66 29.73 4.70
C MET A 382 9.40 28.43 4.34
N ALA A 383 10.46 28.52 3.55
CA ALA A 383 11.32 27.39 3.21
C ALA A 383 12.44 27.26 4.25
N SER A 384 12.63 26.07 4.79
CA SER A 384 13.71 25.80 5.73
C SER A 384 14.26 24.38 5.59
N VAL A 385 15.56 24.23 5.81
CA VAL A 385 16.25 22.94 5.90
C VAL A 385 16.99 22.92 7.23
N ILE A 386 16.42 22.23 8.20
CA ILE A 386 16.82 22.29 9.61
C ILE A 386 17.52 21.01 10.04
N SER A 387 18.55 21.16 10.88
CA SER A 387 19.35 20.04 11.38
C SER A 387 19.04 19.71 12.84
N ARG A 388 19.09 18.42 13.17
CA ARG A 388 19.04 17.93 14.55
C ARG A 388 20.33 18.24 15.34
N GLY A 389 21.41 18.59 14.65
CA GLY A 389 22.74 18.87 15.21
C GLY A 389 23.73 17.70 15.14
N ASP A 390 23.33 16.57 14.55
CA ASP A 390 24.07 15.31 14.48
C ASP A 390 24.32 14.83 13.03
N ASN A 391 24.23 15.75 12.06
CA ASN A 391 24.48 15.45 10.65
C ASN A 391 25.93 15.74 10.25
N THR A 392 26.39 15.06 9.20
CA THR A 392 27.63 15.41 8.49
C THR A 392 27.27 16.12 7.19
N LEU A 393 27.65 17.40 7.06
CA LEU A 393 27.44 18.22 5.86
C LEU A 393 28.80 18.77 5.41
N GLU A 394 29.41 18.14 4.41
CA GLU A 394 30.80 18.42 4.03
C GLU A 394 31.06 18.18 2.55
N ASN A 395 32.20 18.67 2.04
CA ASN A 395 32.68 18.36 0.69
C ASN A 395 31.66 18.63 -0.43
N ASN A 396 30.71 19.55 -0.24
CA ASN A 396 29.85 20.05 -1.32
C ASN A 396 30.48 21.33 -1.90
N ASN A 397 30.34 21.59 -3.20
CA ASN A 397 30.91 22.80 -3.80
C ASN A 397 30.26 24.08 -3.22
N SER A 398 29.00 23.98 -2.79
CA SER A 398 28.22 25.05 -2.15
C SER A 398 27.16 24.46 -1.21
N GLY A 399 26.45 25.31 -0.45
CA GLY A 399 25.33 24.88 0.41
C GLY A 399 25.72 24.03 1.61
N ASN A 400 26.87 24.33 2.24
CA ASN A 400 27.37 23.59 3.41
C ASN A 400 26.83 24.10 4.76
N THR A 401 25.64 24.71 4.77
CA THR A 401 25.03 25.25 6.00
C THR A 401 23.52 24.97 6.01
N PHE A 402 23.00 24.54 7.16
CA PHE A 402 21.56 24.41 7.41
C PHE A 402 20.94 25.76 7.79
N THR A 403 19.62 25.92 7.62
CA THR A 403 18.94 27.18 7.97
C THR A 403 18.89 27.42 9.47
N SER A 404 18.71 26.36 10.27
CA SER A 404 18.68 26.40 11.73
C SER A 404 18.76 24.99 12.32
N THR A 405 18.75 24.91 13.65
CA THR A 405 18.71 23.64 14.40
C THR A 405 17.37 23.41 15.09
N TYR A 406 17.00 22.15 15.34
CA TYR A 406 15.82 21.79 16.15
C TYR A 406 16.16 20.78 17.27
N PRO A 407 15.53 20.90 18.45
CA PRO A 407 15.80 20.01 19.59
C PRO A 407 15.12 18.63 19.40
N ALA A 408 15.61 17.62 20.13
CA ALA A 408 14.83 16.39 20.34
C ALA A 408 13.65 16.78 21.19
N LYS A 409 12.49 16.22 20.85
CA LYS A 409 11.34 16.26 21.73
C LYS A 409 11.41 15.11 22.71
#